data_AF-A0A7J9CWF4-F1
#
_entry.id   AF-A0A7J9CWF4-F1
#
_cell.length_a   1.000
_cell.length_b   1.000
_cell.length_c   1.000
_cell.angle_alpha   90.00
_cell.angle_beta   90.00
_cell.angle_gamma   90.00
#
_symmetry.space_group_name_H-M   'P 1'
#
loop_
_entity.id
_entity.type
_entity.pdbx_description
1 polymer ?
#
loop_
_entity_poly.entity_id
_entity_poly.type
_entity_poly.pdbx_seq_one_letter_code
_entity_poly.pdbx_strand_id
1 'polypeptide(L)'
;YDSSGSEHSAAVVVEDDDSPCLSELVHSFLEDDHDAAEQTSYKSDSDRVDSNLDFTDSLEIIIKSTSLNNRDSYRNLLMAHVLRAMEMHSFFKIDKAIFRRKVMAYLREVGHNAAICKTKWSSSGGLTAGNYEFIDVVQSAARTGQNRYLIDLDFASEFEIARPTTEYSRLLQHLPRVFVGRNEELKMIVKVMSDSVKRSLKSKELTLPPWRKNRYMQNKWFGSYRRTTNQIPASSSSLTPSAVHPVNIVQCRHVGFDETVNGRLFVRTR
;
A
#
# COMPACT_ATOMS: atom_id res chain seq x y z
N TYR A 1 23.79 12.39 16.47
CA TYR A 1 24.10 12.92 15.13
C TYR A 1 22.85 12.68 14.30
N ASP A 2 21.90 13.61 14.37
CA ASP A 2 20.61 13.49 13.69
C ASP A 2 20.81 13.74 12.20
N SER A 3 20.66 12.68 11.41
CA SER A 3 20.80 12.72 9.96
C SER A 3 19.46 13.13 9.35
N SER A 4 19.43 14.39 8.92
CA SER A 4 18.37 15.06 8.19
C SER A 4 17.89 14.25 6.98
N GLY A 5 16.57 14.11 6.83
CA GLY A 5 15.94 13.44 5.70
C GLY A 5 16.28 14.12 4.36
N SER A 6 16.53 13.31 3.33
CA SER A 6 16.70 13.77 1.97
C SER A 6 15.33 13.93 1.31
N GLU A 7 15.06 15.14 0.83
CA GLU A 7 13.86 15.50 0.08
C GLU A 7 14.11 15.23 -1.40
N HIS A 8 13.50 14.19 -1.96
CA HIS A 8 13.40 14.07 -3.41
C HIS A 8 12.15 14.82 -3.86
N SER A 9 12.36 16.08 -4.25
CA SER A 9 11.42 17.02 -4.89
C SER A 9 9.96 16.90 -4.46
N ALA A 10 9.58 17.63 -3.41
CA ALA A 10 8.20 18.00 -3.15
C ALA A 10 8.08 19.53 -3.17
N ALA A 11 7.29 20.05 -4.12
CA ALA A 11 6.69 21.37 -3.95
C ALA A 11 5.83 21.33 -2.68
N VAL A 12 5.82 22.43 -1.93
CA VAL A 12 5.09 22.59 -0.67
C VAL A 12 3.61 22.26 -0.89
N VAL A 13 3.18 21.09 -0.41
CA VAL A 13 1.75 20.74 -0.35
C VAL A 13 1.37 20.67 1.12
N VAL A 14 0.39 21.51 1.46
CA VAL A 14 -0.31 21.56 2.74
C VAL A 14 -0.76 20.14 3.11
N GLU A 15 -0.48 19.70 4.33
CA GLU A 15 -0.94 18.40 4.82
C GLU A 15 -2.44 18.46 5.10
N ASP A 16 -3.25 18.20 4.08
CA ASP A 16 -4.64 17.77 4.24
C ASP A 16 -4.70 16.24 4.35
N ASP A 17 -5.52 15.78 5.29
CA ASP A 17 -5.90 14.38 5.55
C ASP A 17 -6.81 13.86 4.40
N ASP A 18 -6.25 13.84 3.18
CA ASP A 18 -6.97 13.43 1.98
C ASP A 18 -6.74 11.94 1.70
N SER A 19 -7.59 11.11 2.30
CA SER A 19 -7.90 9.80 1.72
C SER A 19 -8.46 10.01 0.30
N PRO A 20 -8.04 9.20 -0.72
CA PRO A 20 -8.54 9.37 -2.08
C PRO A 20 -10.06 9.22 -2.12
N CYS A 21 -10.73 10.09 -2.88
CA CYS A 21 -12.18 10.11 -2.96
C CYS A 21 -12.70 8.84 -3.66
N LEU A 22 -13.50 8.03 -2.94
CA LEU A 22 -14.06 6.80 -3.49
C LEU A 22 -14.90 7.03 -4.75
N SER A 23 -15.56 8.18 -4.87
CA SER A 23 -16.35 8.50 -6.06
C SER A 23 -15.48 8.54 -7.31
N GLU A 24 -14.24 9.03 -7.23
CA GLU A 24 -13.31 9.10 -8.36
C GLU A 24 -12.91 7.70 -8.85
N LEU A 25 -12.70 6.75 -7.93
CA LEU A 25 -12.45 5.34 -8.26
C LEU A 25 -13.65 4.69 -8.95
N VAL A 26 -14.88 5.08 -8.59
CA VAL A 26 -16.10 4.57 -9.23
C VAL A 26 -16.32 5.21 -10.60
N HIS A 27 -16.18 6.53 -10.72
CA HIS A 27 -16.37 7.25 -11.98
C HIS A 27 -15.41 6.76 -13.06
N SER A 28 -14.12 6.69 -12.75
CA SER A 28 -13.10 6.17 -13.67
C SER A 28 -13.30 4.70 -14.06
N PHE A 29 -14.02 3.91 -13.26
CA PHE A 29 -14.35 2.53 -13.60
C PHE A 29 -15.50 2.46 -14.61
N LEU A 30 -16.47 3.37 -14.51
CA LEU A 30 -17.63 3.44 -15.40
C LEU A 30 -17.32 4.15 -16.73
N GLU A 31 -16.40 5.11 -16.73
CA GLU A 31 -16.04 5.91 -17.92
C GLU A 31 -15.14 5.15 -18.91
N ASP A 32 -14.40 4.13 -18.46
CA ASP A 32 -13.44 3.36 -19.26
C ASP A 32 -14.10 2.37 -20.25
N ASP A 33 -15.43 2.20 -20.20
CA ASP A 33 -16.17 1.30 -21.12
C ASP A 33 -16.34 1.89 -22.53
N HIS A 34 -15.95 3.15 -22.75
CA HIS A 34 -16.03 3.80 -24.07
C HIS A 34 -14.83 3.56 -24.99
N ASP A 35 -13.68 3.12 -24.47
CA ASP A 35 -12.49 2.79 -25.28
C ASP A 35 -12.55 1.38 -25.91
N ALA A 36 -13.60 0.60 -25.59
CA ALA A 36 -13.84 -0.71 -26.23
C ALA A 36 -14.44 -0.59 -27.64
N ALA A 37 -14.94 0.59 -28.04
CA ALA A 37 -15.69 0.78 -29.27
C ALA A 37 -14.85 1.13 -30.52
N GLU A 38 -13.58 1.53 -30.39
CA GLU A 38 -12.72 1.89 -31.53
C GLU A 38 -11.57 0.90 -31.73
N GLN A 39 -11.90 -0.37 -31.98
CA GLN A 39 -10.99 -1.32 -32.65
C GLN A 39 -11.76 -2.50 -33.27
N THR A 40 -12.79 -2.21 -34.06
CA THR A 40 -13.47 -3.19 -34.91
C THR A 40 -12.90 -3.19 -36.32
N SER A 41 -11.85 -3.98 -36.55
CA SER A 41 -11.48 -4.60 -37.83
C SER A 41 -10.26 -5.48 -37.49
N TYR A 42 -10.23 -6.80 -37.58
CA TYR A 42 -10.69 -7.71 -38.63
C TYR A 42 -11.03 -9.06 -37.98
N LYS A 43 -12.12 -9.70 -38.44
CA LYS A 43 -12.44 -11.10 -38.13
C LYS A 43 -11.29 -12.00 -38.59
N SER A 44 -10.76 -12.80 -37.67
CA SER A 44 -10.05 -14.04 -38.01
C SER A 44 -10.50 -15.10 -37.02
N ASP A 45 -11.40 -15.97 -37.49
CA ASP A 45 -11.72 -17.24 -36.84
C ASP A 45 -10.44 -18.08 -36.80
N SER A 46 -9.90 -18.27 -35.60
CA SER A 46 -8.89 -19.29 -35.35
C SER A 46 -9.08 -19.81 -33.94
N ASP A 47 -9.69 -20.98 -33.85
CA ASP A 47 -9.69 -21.84 -32.68
C ASP A 47 -8.26 -22.03 -32.16
N ARG A 48 -7.90 -21.32 -31.11
CA ARG A 48 -6.61 -21.49 -30.42
C ARG A 48 -6.82 -21.58 -28.92
N VAL A 49 -7.24 -22.77 -28.49
CA VAL A 49 -7.38 -23.15 -27.08
C VAL A 49 -6.02 -23.50 -26.45
N ASP A 50 -4.89 -23.47 -27.17
CA ASP A 50 -3.62 -24.06 -26.69
C ASP A 50 -2.48 -23.07 -26.35
N SER A 51 -2.66 -21.75 -26.52
CA SER A 51 -1.57 -20.78 -26.33
C SER A 51 -1.52 -20.10 -24.95
N ASN A 52 -2.52 -20.33 -24.08
CA ASN A 52 -2.59 -19.68 -22.76
C ASN A 52 -1.77 -20.38 -21.68
N LEU A 53 -1.48 -21.69 -21.84
CA LEU A 53 -0.70 -22.47 -20.89
C LEU A 53 0.78 -22.07 -20.94
N ASP A 54 1.37 -22.03 -22.13
CA ASP A 54 2.80 -21.72 -22.37
C ASP A 54 3.21 -20.32 -21.86
N PHE A 55 2.34 -19.32 -22.04
CA PHE A 55 2.58 -17.98 -21.52
C PHE A 55 2.51 -17.90 -19.99
N THR A 56 1.61 -18.67 -19.37
CA THR A 56 1.45 -18.67 -17.91
C THR A 56 2.62 -19.36 -17.23
N ASP A 57 3.10 -20.46 -17.80
CA ASP A 57 4.29 -21.16 -17.30
C ASP A 57 5.54 -20.28 -17.43
N SER A 58 5.67 -19.54 -18.54
CA SER A 58 6.74 -18.54 -18.71
C SER A 58 6.68 -17.43 -17.65
N LEU A 59 5.48 -16.92 -17.34
CA LEU A 59 5.30 -15.92 -16.29
C LEU A 59 5.60 -16.46 -14.89
N GLU A 60 5.23 -17.71 -14.63
CA GLU A 60 5.54 -18.41 -13.39
C GLU A 60 7.06 -18.54 -13.19
N ILE A 61 7.80 -18.90 -14.25
CA ILE A 61 9.26 -18.95 -14.26
C ILE A 61 9.84 -17.56 -13.94
N ILE A 62 9.30 -16.49 -14.54
CA ILE A 62 9.75 -15.11 -14.27
C ILE A 62 9.55 -14.74 -12.79
N ILE A 63 8.37 -15.02 -12.22
CA ILE A 63 8.09 -14.72 -10.82
C ILE A 63 8.97 -15.55 -9.89
N LYS A 64 9.08 -16.86 -10.14
CA LYS A 64 9.93 -17.78 -9.35
C LYS A 64 11.39 -17.35 -9.40
N SER A 65 11.93 -17.08 -10.58
CA SER A 65 13.33 -16.68 -10.76
C SER A 65 13.65 -15.37 -10.02
N THR A 66 12.70 -14.43 -10.02
CA THR A 66 12.84 -13.14 -9.34
C THR A 66 12.71 -13.29 -7.82
N SER A 67 11.75 -14.09 -7.35
CA SER A 67 11.50 -14.32 -5.92
C SER A 67 12.60 -15.15 -5.24
N LEU A 68 13.05 -16.22 -5.91
CA LEU A 68 14.03 -17.20 -5.42
C LEU A 68 15.48 -16.83 -5.73
N ASN A 69 15.75 -15.64 -6.29
CA ASN A 69 17.12 -15.20 -6.55
C ASN A 69 17.88 -15.00 -5.23
N ASN A 70 18.55 -16.08 -4.79
CA ASN A 70 19.24 -16.18 -3.50
C ASN A 70 20.69 -15.67 -3.55
N ARG A 71 21.10 -15.05 -4.67
CA ARG A 71 22.48 -14.57 -4.87
C ARG A 71 22.76 -13.27 -4.12
N ASP A 72 21.72 -12.53 -3.74
CA ASP A 72 21.84 -11.29 -2.99
C ASP A 72 21.86 -11.57 -1.49
N SER A 73 23.07 -11.70 -0.93
CA SER A 73 23.27 -11.98 0.49
C SER A 73 22.68 -10.91 1.41
N TYR A 74 22.67 -9.64 0.99
CA TYR A 74 22.08 -8.57 1.77
C TYR A 74 20.56 -8.64 1.76
N ARG A 75 19.94 -8.91 0.61
CA ARG A 75 18.49 -9.17 0.51
C ARG A 75 18.07 -10.29 1.45
N ASN A 76 18.83 -11.38 1.51
CA ASN A 76 18.53 -12.52 2.37
C ASN A 76 18.64 -12.17 3.86
N LEU A 77 19.70 -11.45 4.25
CA LEU A 77 19.86 -10.94 5.61
C LEU A 77 18.69 -10.02 5.99
N LEU A 78 18.35 -9.09 5.08
CA LEU A 78 17.27 -8.14 5.28
C LEU A 78 15.93 -8.87 5.42
N MET A 79 15.65 -9.87 4.59
CA MET A 79 14.45 -10.71 4.70
C MET A 79 14.39 -11.41 6.06
N ALA A 80 15.50 -11.99 6.54
CA ALA A 80 15.54 -12.62 7.86
C ALA A 80 15.22 -11.64 9.00
N HIS A 81 15.72 -10.40 8.91
CA HIS A 81 15.41 -9.35 9.88
C HIS A 81 13.95 -8.87 9.79
N VAL A 82 13.40 -8.73 8.58
CA VAL A 82 11.98 -8.40 8.37
C VAL A 82 11.08 -9.46 9.00
N LEU A 83 11.32 -10.74 8.73
CA LEU A 83 10.52 -11.84 9.27
C LEU A 83 10.56 -11.87 10.81
N ARG A 84 11.75 -11.69 11.40
CA ARG A 84 11.90 -11.60 12.86
C ARG A 84 11.13 -10.41 13.45
N ALA A 85 11.20 -9.24 12.82
CA ALA A 85 10.45 -8.06 13.24
C ALA A 85 8.93 -8.30 13.19
N MET A 86 8.46 -8.94 12.12
CA MET A 86 7.04 -9.26 11.94
C MET A 86 6.51 -10.25 12.97
N GLU A 87 7.35 -11.19 13.41
CA GLU A 87 7.03 -12.14 14.47
C GLU A 87 6.93 -11.41 15.83
N MET A 88 7.95 -10.64 16.19
CA MET A 88 8.02 -9.86 17.43
C MET A 88 6.87 -8.86 17.59
N HIS A 89 6.37 -8.31 16.49
CA HIS A 89 5.33 -7.29 16.48
C HIS A 89 3.99 -7.80 15.94
N SER A 90 3.80 -9.11 15.90
CA SER A 90 2.61 -9.75 15.33
C SER A 90 1.28 -9.30 15.96
N PHE A 91 1.30 -8.85 17.21
CA PHE A 91 0.13 -8.30 17.91
C PHE A 91 -0.43 -7.02 17.26
N PHE A 92 0.40 -6.27 16.51
CA PHE A 92 0.00 -5.04 15.84
C PHE A 92 -0.50 -5.26 14.41
N LYS A 93 -0.58 -6.50 13.91
CA LYS A 93 -0.95 -6.80 12.50
C LYS A 93 -2.29 -6.22 12.06
N ILE A 94 -3.21 -5.95 12.99
CA ILE A 94 -4.52 -5.35 12.71
C ILE A 94 -4.35 -3.90 12.23
N ASP A 95 -3.50 -3.13 12.91
CA ASP A 95 -3.15 -1.78 12.48
C ASP A 95 -1.91 -1.82 11.59
N LYS A 96 -2.15 -1.89 10.26
CA LYS A 96 -1.07 -1.99 9.28
C LYS A 96 -0.07 -0.82 9.39
N ALA A 97 -0.52 0.39 9.77
CA ALA A 97 0.36 1.56 9.87
C ALA A 97 1.28 1.48 11.09
N ILE A 98 0.74 1.08 12.26
CA ILE A 98 1.56 0.83 13.45
C ILE A 98 2.50 -0.35 13.21
N PHE A 99 2.01 -1.44 12.60
CA PHE A 99 2.82 -2.63 12.31
C PHE A 99 4.02 -2.30 11.42
N ARG A 100 3.82 -1.60 10.30
CA ARG A 100 4.92 -1.13 9.43
C ARG A 100 5.92 -0.28 10.19
N ARG A 101 5.45 0.64 11.05
CA ARG A 101 6.33 1.51 11.84
C ARG A 101 7.16 0.74 12.86
N LYS A 102 6.59 -0.27 13.52
CA LYS A 102 7.32 -1.16 14.43
C LYS A 102 8.38 -1.98 13.70
N VAL A 103 8.03 -2.56 12.55
CA VAL A 103 9.01 -3.29 11.71
C VAL A 103 10.14 -2.36 11.26
N MET A 104 9.82 -1.16 10.78
CA MET A 104 10.83 -0.16 10.39
C MET A 104 11.74 0.22 11.57
N ALA A 105 11.18 0.46 12.75
CA ALA A 105 11.94 0.80 13.95
C ALA A 105 12.91 -0.32 14.34
N TYR A 106 12.46 -1.58 14.33
CA TYR A 106 13.31 -2.74 14.56
C TYR A 106 14.45 -2.84 13.54
N LEU A 107 14.15 -2.66 12.24
CA LEU A 107 15.18 -2.71 11.20
C LEU A 107 16.27 -1.66 11.42
N ARG A 108 15.90 -0.47 11.91
CA ARG A 108 16.86 0.57 12.29
C ARG A 108 17.68 0.20 13.53
N GLU A 109 17.05 -0.40 14.54
CA GLU A 109 17.71 -0.87 15.75
C GLU A 109 18.83 -1.88 15.44
N VAL A 110 18.58 -2.79 14.48
CA VAL A 110 19.59 -3.76 14.03
C VAL A 110 20.55 -3.21 12.95
N GLY A 111 20.53 -1.89 12.71
CA GLY A 111 21.54 -1.19 11.90
C GLY A 111 21.22 -0.97 10.43
N HIS A 112 19.99 -1.26 9.95
CA HIS A 112 19.61 -0.89 8.59
C HIS A 112 19.21 0.58 8.50
N ASN A 113 19.55 1.23 7.38
CA ASN A 113 18.96 2.54 7.03
C ASN A 113 17.55 2.34 6.48
N ALA A 114 16.63 1.94 7.36
CA ALA A 114 15.22 1.73 7.04
C ALA A 114 14.39 3.02 7.22
N ALA A 115 13.36 3.17 6.40
CA ALA A 115 12.39 4.26 6.51
C ALA A 115 11.01 3.84 5.98
N ILE A 116 9.97 4.54 6.43
CA ILE A 116 8.64 4.47 5.81
C ILE A 116 8.63 5.38 4.59
N CYS A 117 8.22 4.83 3.45
CA CYS A 117 7.96 5.55 2.22
C CYS A 117 6.46 5.70 2.03
N LYS A 118 6.00 6.93 1.82
CA LYS A 118 4.61 7.25 1.50
C LYS A 118 4.52 7.82 0.10
N THR A 119 3.91 7.11 -0.83
CA THR A 119 3.60 7.62 -2.17
C THR A 119 2.25 8.31 -2.16
N LYS A 120 2.12 9.40 -2.92
CA LYS A 120 0.85 10.09 -3.19
C LYS A 120 0.86 10.55 -4.65
N TRP A 121 -0.24 10.35 -5.36
CA TRP A 121 -0.40 10.82 -6.74
C TRP A 121 -1.80 11.39 -6.94
N SER A 122 -1.88 12.42 -7.77
CA SER A 122 -3.14 13.06 -8.17
C SER A 122 -3.76 12.34 -9.36
N SER A 123 -5.04 12.61 -9.56
CA SER A 123 -5.78 12.17 -10.75
C SER A 123 -5.18 12.79 -12.00
N SER A 124 -4.91 11.97 -13.03
CA SER A 124 -4.36 12.45 -14.30
C SER A 124 -4.48 11.44 -15.44
N GLY A 125 -5.15 11.81 -16.53
CA GLY A 125 -5.24 11.01 -17.76
C GLY A 125 -5.71 9.57 -17.50
N GLY A 126 -6.93 9.42 -16.95
CA GLY A 126 -7.54 8.11 -16.64
C GLY A 126 -6.92 7.34 -15.47
N LEU A 127 -5.93 7.92 -14.78
CA LEU A 127 -5.43 7.42 -13.50
C LEU A 127 -6.15 8.15 -12.36
N THR A 128 -6.70 7.38 -11.44
CA THR A 128 -7.30 7.90 -10.21
C THR A 128 -6.27 8.26 -9.16
N ALA A 129 -6.59 9.27 -8.35
CA ALA A 129 -5.78 9.63 -7.19
C ALA A 129 -5.62 8.45 -6.22
N GLY A 130 -4.50 8.45 -5.49
CA GLY A 130 -4.20 7.39 -4.54
C GLY A 130 -2.97 7.67 -3.70
N ASN A 131 -2.81 6.85 -2.67
CA ASN A 131 -1.63 6.85 -1.81
C ASN A 131 -1.27 5.41 -1.40
N TYR A 132 -0.04 5.21 -0.99
CA TYR A 132 0.42 3.92 -0.49
C TYR A 132 1.59 4.07 0.49
N GLU A 133 1.71 3.14 1.43
CA GLU A 133 2.79 3.12 2.42
C GLU A 133 3.53 1.78 2.39
N PHE A 134 4.86 1.86 2.29
CA PHE A 134 5.76 0.71 2.34
C PHE A 134 7.04 1.07 3.11
N ILE A 135 7.94 0.12 3.28
CA ILE A 135 9.25 0.35 3.92
C ILE A 135 10.33 0.26 2.84
N ASP A 136 11.35 1.10 2.92
CA ASP A 136 12.57 0.90 2.14
C ASP A 136 13.80 0.77 3.03
N VAL A 137 14.86 0.19 2.47
CA VAL A 137 16.20 0.17 3.06
C VAL A 137 17.20 0.62 2.01
N VAL A 138 18.02 1.60 2.37
CA VAL A 138 19.08 2.12 1.50
C VAL A 138 20.44 1.63 2.00
N GLN A 139 21.08 0.76 1.24
CA GLN A 139 22.42 0.27 1.51
C GLN A 139 23.44 1.07 0.68
N SER A 140 24.44 1.65 1.35
CA SER A 140 25.58 2.24 0.65
C SER A 140 26.49 1.11 0.13
N ALA A 141 26.74 1.07 -1.17
CA ALA A 141 27.60 0.07 -1.81
C ALA A 141 28.82 0.77 -2.42
N ALA A 142 30.03 0.36 -1.99
CA ALA A 142 31.30 1.00 -2.33
C ALA A 142 31.63 1.06 -3.85
N ARG A 143 30.93 0.28 -4.69
CA ARG A 143 31.26 0.13 -6.12
C ARG A 143 30.15 0.55 -7.10
N THR A 144 28.89 0.65 -6.65
CA THR A 144 27.72 0.85 -7.53
C THR A 144 26.80 1.98 -7.08
N GLY A 145 27.18 2.74 -6.05
CA GLY A 145 26.34 3.80 -5.47
C GLY A 145 25.47 3.27 -4.33
N GLN A 146 24.18 3.62 -4.33
CA GLN A 146 23.23 3.21 -3.28
C GLN A 146 22.27 2.14 -3.81
N ASN A 147 22.20 0.99 -3.13
CA ASN A 147 21.19 -0.03 -3.41
C ASN A 147 19.95 0.25 -2.56
N ARG A 148 18.79 0.35 -3.21
CA ARG A 148 17.50 0.52 -2.54
C ARG A 148 16.70 -0.76 -2.61
N TYR A 149 16.32 -1.28 -1.44
CA TYR A 149 15.42 -2.41 -1.29
C TYR A 149 14.05 -1.91 -0.85
N LEU A 150 13.00 -2.36 -1.53
CA LEU A 150 11.62 -2.11 -1.17
C LEU A 150 11.12 -3.31 -0.38
N ILE A 151 10.34 -3.02 0.66
CA ILE A 151 9.79 -3.99 1.60
C ILE A 151 8.29 -3.75 1.70
N ASP A 152 7.52 -4.78 1.36
CA ASP A 152 6.07 -4.79 1.50
C ASP A 152 5.66 -6.01 2.32
N LEU A 153 5.01 -5.76 3.46
CA LEU A 153 4.73 -6.78 4.48
C LEU A 153 3.51 -7.64 4.16
N ASP A 154 2.73 -7.28 3.15
CA ASP A 154 1.49 -7.95 2.75
C ASP A 154 1.29 -7.92 1.22
N PHE A 155 2.40 -8.07 0.49
CA PHE A 155 2.52 -7.83 -0.93
C PHE A 155 1.55 -8.63 -1.80
N ALA A 156 1.39 -9.93 -1.53
CA ALA A 156 0.52 -10.79 -2.33
C ALA A 156 -0.96 -10.33 -2.29
N SER A 157 -1.40 -9.75 -1.15
CA SER A 157 -2.77 -9.25 -1.00
C SER A 157 -3.09 -8.11 -1.98
N GLU A 158 -2.07 -7.35 -2.38
CA GLU A 158 -2.20 -6.26 -3.37
C GLU A 158 -2.54 -6.77 -4.78
N PHE A 159 -2.54 -8.09 -4.99
CA PHE A 159 -2.88 -8.76 -6.25
C PHE A 159 -4.11 -9.68 -6.14
N GLU A 160 -4.71 -9.86 -4.96
CA GLU A 160 -5.92 -10.67 -4.82
C GLU A 160 -7.12 -10.05 -5.55
N ILE A 161 -7.85 -10.83 -6.35
CA ILE A 161 -9.04 -10.38 -7.09
C ILE A 161 -10.23 -11.28 -6.79
N ALA A 162 -11.44 -10.74 -6.95
CA ALA A 162 -12.66 -11.54 -6.87
C ALA A 162 -12.79 -12.42 -8.12
N ARG A 163 -13.17 -13.69 -7.93
CA ARG A 163 -13.39 -14.68 -9.00
C ARG A 163 -12.18 -14.84 -9.95
N PRO A 164 -10.98 -15.13 -9.42
CA PRO A 164 -9.82 -15.37 -10.27
C PRO A 164 -10.05 -16.63 -11.15
N THR A 165 -9.38 -16.70 -12.30
CA THR A 165 -9.26 -17.97 -13.02
C THR A 165 -8.34 -18.93 -12.27
N THR A 166 -8.35 -20.20 -12.64
CA THR A 166 -7.45 -21.21 -12.05
C THR A 166 -5.98 -20.87 -12.32
N GLU A 167 -5.68 -20.40 -13.53
CA GLU A 167 -4.36 -19.98 -13.97
C GLU A 167 -3.86 -18.80 -13.14
N TYR A 168 -4.70 -17.78 -12.96
CA TYR A 168 -4.35 -16.62 -12.14
C TYR A 168 -4.14 -17.00 -10.67
N SER A 169 -4.99 -17.90 -10.14
CA SER A 169 -4.86 -18.39 -8.77
C SER A 169 -3.53 -19.12 -8.56
N ARG A 170 -3.10 -19.95 -9.53
CA ARG A 170 -1.78 -20.61 -9.50
C ARG A 170 -0.65 -19.59 -9.53
N LEU A 171 -0.75 -18.57 -10.39
CA LEU A 171 0.27 -17.52 -10.46
C LEU A 171 0.38 -16.75 -9.14
N LEU A 172 -0.75 -16.40 -8.53
CA LEU A 172 -0.83 -15.69 -7.25
C LEU A 172 -0.18 -16.48 -6.10
N GLN A 173 -0.33 -17.81 -6.07
CA GLN A 173 0.30 -18.68 -5.05
C GLN A 173 1.83 -18.64 -5.07
N HIS A 174 2.44 -18.24 -6.20
CA HIS A 174 3.88 -18.10 -6.33
C HIS A 174 4.40 -16.72 -5.90
N LEU A 175 3.52 -15.74 -5.68
CA LEU A 175 3.94 -14.45 -5.16
C LEU A 175 4.40 -14.55 -3.70
N PRO A 176 5.49 -13.88 -3.34
CA PRO A 176 5.90 -13.81 -1.96
C PRO A 176 4.89 -12.97 -1.17
N ARG A 177 4.41 -13.50 -0.04
CA ARG A 177 3.52 -12.75 0.85
C ARG A 177 4.20 -11.49 1.41
N VAL A 178 5.48 -11.61 1.74
CA VAL A 178 6.34 -10.50 2.14
C VAL A 178 7.34 -10.27 1.03
N PHE A 179 7.31 -9.11 0.41
CA PHE A 179 8.27 -8.75 -0.61
C PHE A 179 9.45 -8.03 0.03
N VAL A 180 10.67 -8.48 -0.33
CA VAL A 180 11.91 -7.74 -0.15
C VAL A 180 12.66 -7.86 -1.46
N GLY A 181 13.00 -6.75 -2.11
CA GLY A 181 13.66 -6.79 -3.42
C GLY A 181 13.94 -5.41 -3.98
N ARG A 182 14.59 -5.36 -5.15
CA ARG A 182 14.96 -4.11 -5.82
C ARG A 182 13.85 -3.60 -6.72
N ASN A 183 14.01 -2.36 -7.21
CA ASN A 183 13.01 -1.71 -8.07
C ASN A 183 12.72 -2.50 -9.34
N GLU A 184 13.74 -3.06 -9.97
CA GLU A 184 13.66 -3.76 -11.25
C GLU A 184 12.82 -5.03 -11.12
N GLU A 185 13.08 -5.79 -10.06
CA GLU A 185 12.38 -7.02 -9.68
C GLU A 185 10.90 -6.74 -9.42
N LEU A 186 10.61 -5.71 -8.62
CA LEU A 186 9.24 -5.32 -8.31
C LEU A 186 8.49 -4.82 -9.54
N LYS A 187 9.11 -4.01 -10.40
CA LYS A 187 8.50 -3.54 -11.66
C LYS A 187 8.08 -4.71 -12.54
N MET A 188 8.95 -5.71 -12.66
CA MET A 188 8.69 -6.91 -13.45
C MET A 188 7.48 -7.68 -12.90
N ILE A 189 7.46 -7.93 -11.58
CA ILE A 189 6.34 -8.62 -10.93
C ILE A 189 5.03 -7.83 -11.10
N VAL A 190 5.05 -6.52 -10.84
CA VAL A 190 3.86 -5.66 -10.97
C VAL A 190 3.30 -5.71 -12.40
N LYS A 191 4.16 -5.66 -13.41
CA LYS A 191 3.77 -5.79 -14.82
C LYS A 191 3.09 -7.14 -15.09
N VAL A 192 3.79 -8.23 -14.79
CA VAL A 192 3.31 -9.61 -15.01
C VAL A 192 1.97 -9.86 -14.35
N MET A 193 1.83 -9.45 -13.09
CA MET A 193 0.59 -9.66 -12.33
C MET A 193 -0.54 -8.79 -12.84
N SER A 194 -0.29 -7.52 -13.20
CA SER A 194 -1.32 -6.63 -13.77
C SER A 194 -1.89 -7.17 -15.09
N ASP A 195 -1.01 -7.64 -15.97
CA ASP A 195 -1.40 -8.23 -17.26
C ASP A 195 -2.21 -9.52 -17.05
N SER A 196 -1.85 -10.31 -16.03
CA SER A 196 -2.56 -11.55 -15.69
C SER A 196 -3.92 -11.28 -15.02
N VAL A 197 -4.04 -10.25 -14.18
CA VAL A 197 -5.35 -9.79 -13.65
C VAL A 197 -6.26 -9.38 -14.81
N LYS A 198 -5.75 -8.58 -15.75
CA LYS A 198 -6.53 -8.12 -16.92
C LYS A 198 -7.07 -9.30 -17.73
N ARG A 199 -6.24 -10.31 -18.00
CA ARG A 199 -6.67 -11.54 -18.71
C ARG A 199 -7.69 -12.34 -17.92
N SER A 200 -7.45 -12.55 -16.62
CA SER A 200 -8.36 -13.29 -15.74
C SER A 200 -9.75 -12.65 -15.71
N LEU A 201 -9.83 -11.34 -15.44
CA LEU A 201 -11.10 -10.62 -15.38
C LEU A 201 -11.81 -10.59 -16.73
N LYS A 202 -11.08 -10.33 -17.82
CA LYS A 202 -11.65 -10.34 -19.18
C LYS A 202 -12.26 -11.70 -19.54
N SER A 203 -11.60 -12.80 -19.19
CA SER A 203 -12.12 -14.16 -19.45
C SER A 203 -13.38 -14.51 -18.64
N LYS A 204 -13.65 -13.75 -17.58
CA LYS A 204 -14.83 -13.86 -16.72
C LYS A 204 -15.87 -12.77 -17.02
N GLU A 205 -15.69 -12.03 -18.12
CA GLU A 205 -16.57 -10.91 -18.52
C GLU A 205 -16.65 -9.81 -17.45
N LEU A 206 -15.52 -9.53 -16.79
CA LEU A 206 -15.40 -8.51 -15.75
C LEU A 206 -14.48 -7.38 -16.19
N THR A 207 -14.91 -6.16 -15.92
CA THR A 207 -14.13 -4.94 -16.14
C THR A 207 -12.98 -4.86 -15.13
N LEU A 208 -11.82 -4.39 -15.59
CA LEU A 208 -10.63 -4.21 -14.76
C LEU A 208 -10.77 -2.96 -13.87
N PRO A 209 -10.77 -3.08 -12.53
CA PRO A 209 -10.86 -1.92 -11.66
C PRO A 209 -9.67 -0.96 -11.82
N PRO A 210 -9.85 0.37 -11.62
CA PRO A 210 -8.78 1.35 -11.79
C PRO A 210 -7.56 1.05 -10.93
N TRP A 211 -7.78 0.62 -9.69
CA TRP A 211 -6.71 0.26 -8.74
C TRP A 211 -5.95 -1.03 -9.10
N ARG A 212 -6.41 -1.76 -10.11
CA ARG A 212 -5.76 -2.96 -10.65
C ARG A 212 -5.08 -2.70 -11.99
N LYS A 213 -5.23 -1.51 -12.57
CA LYS A 213 -4.49 -1.10 -13.77
C LYS A 213 -3.00 -1.02 -13.44
N ASN A 214 -2.16 -1.38 -14.41
CA ASN A 214 -0.71 -1.43 -14.22
C ASN A 214 -0.12 -0.08 -13.77
N ARG A 215 -0.56 1.03 -14.35
CA ARG A 215 -0.11 2.39 -13.98
C ARG A 215 -0.41 2.72 -12.52
N TYR A 216 -1.61 2.38 -12.04
CA TYR A 216 -1.98 2.56 -10.63
C TYR A 216 -1.10 1.71 -9.72
N MET A 217 -0.93 0.43 -10.04
CA MET A 217 -0.09 -0.48 -9.26
C MET A 217 1.37 -0.02 -9.23
N GLN A 218 1.93 0.47 -10.34
CA GLN A 218 3.29 1.01 -10.34
C GLN A 218 3.43 2.24 -9.43
N ASN A 219 2.45 3.14 -9.39
CA ASN A 219 2.52 4.34 -8.55
C ASN A 219 2.57 4.05 -7.05
N LYS A 220 2.03 2.91 -6.59
CA LYS A 220 2.12 2.49 -5.18
C LYS A 220 3.57 2.48 -4.67
N TRP A 221 4.51 1.97 -5.47
CA TRP A 221 5.90 1.81 -5.06
C TRP A 221 6.88 2.77 -5.76
N PHE A 222 6.52 3.27 -6.95
CA PHE A 222 7.41 4.08 -7.79
C PHE A 222 6.95 5.52 -7.99
N GLY A 223 5.78 5.91 -7.46
CA GLY A 223 5.33 7.29 -7.47
C GLY A 223 6.25 8.21 -6.65
N SER A 224 6.01 9.53 -6.75
CA SER A 224 6.67 10.47 -5.85
C SER A 224 6.35 10.11 -4.40
N TYR A 225 7.37 10.14 -3.53
CA TYR A 225 7.25 9.65 -2.18
C TYR A 225 7.97 10.52 -1.15
N ARG A 226 7.42 10.54 0.06
CA ARG A 226 8.09 11.05 1.26
C ARG A 226 8.73 9.91 2.02
N ARG A 227 10.00 10.06 2.39
CA ARG A 227 10.77 9.08 3.18
C ARG A 227 10.91 9.56 4.62
N THR A 228 10.43 8.79 5.59
CA THR A 228 10.40 9.20 7.00
C THR A 228 11.00 8.13 7.92
N THR A 229 11.82 8.57 8.86
CA THR A 229 12.54 7.72 9.83
C THR A 229 11.99 7.83 11.25
N ASN A 230 10.97 8.68 11.45
CA ASN A 230 10.36 8.95 12.75
C ASN A 230 9.71 7.67 13.31
N GLN A 231 10.10 7.30 14.53
CA GLN A 231 9.54 6.15 15.25
C GLN A 231 8.15 6.44 15.82
N ILE A 232 7.77 7.72 15.92
CA ILE A 232 6.51 8.21 16.46
C ILE A 232 5.72 8.90 15.31
N PRO A 233 4.42 8.60 15.13
CA PRO A 233 3.58 9.34 14.18
C PRO A 233 3.55 10.83 14.55
N ALA A 234 3.72 11.72 13.56
CA ALA A 234 3.76 13.17 13.79
C ALA A 234 2.53 13.71 14.56
N SER A 235 1.40 13.00 14.53
CA SER A 235 0.19 13.31 15.29
C SER A 235 0.29 13.12 16.81
N SER A 236 1.39 12.58 17.34
CA SER A 236 1.58 12.34 18.77
C SER A 236 2.75 13.14 19.39
N SER A 237 3.38 14.00 18.59
CA SER A 237 4.54 14.82 19.01
C SER A 237 4.15 16.27 19.29
N SER A 238 3.00 16.52 19.90
CA SER A 238 2.61 17.83 20.46
C SER A 238 2.66 17.82 21.98
N LEU A 239 3.83 17.49 22.54
CA LEU A 239 4.14 17.80 23.94
C LEU A 239 5.49 18.53 23.98
N THR A 240 5.44 19.82 23.65
CA THR A 240 6.51 20.77 24.02
C THR A 240 6.25 21.25 25.45
N PRO A 241 7.25 21.27 26.35
CA PRO A 241 7.11 21.93 27.63
C PRO A 241 7.54 23.39 27.49
N SER A 242 6.59 24.32 27.32
CA SER A 242 6.80 25.73 27.71
C SER A 242 5.52 26.57 27.68
N ALA A 243 5.45 27.42 28.72
CA ALA A 243 4.55 28.55 28.95
C ALA A 243 3.09 28.23 29.32
N VAL A 244 2.84 28.31 30.63
CA VAL A 244 1.52 28.43 31.27
C VAL A 244 0.83 29.69 30.74
N HIS A 245 -0.27 29.51 30.00
CA HIS A 245 -1.31 30.53 29.79
C HIS A 245 -2.70 29.88 29.98
N PRO A 246 -3.68 30.63 30.50
CA PRO A 246 -4.83 30.05 31.17
C PRO A 246 -5.77 29.32 30.22
N VAL A 247 -6.24 28.18 30.72
CA VAL A 247 -7.13 27.21 30.08
C VAL A 247 -8.48 27.86 29.75
N ASN A 248 -8.85 27.87 28.46
CA ASN A 248 -10.25 28.00 28.06
C ASN A 248 -10.92 26.64 28.31
N ILE A 249 -11.70 26.58 29.40
CA ILE A 249 -12.52 25.42 29.77
C ILE A 249 -13.62 25.26 28.72
N VAL A 250 -13.56 24.17 27.96
CA VAL A 250 -14.70 23.73 27.14
C VAL A 250 -15.69 23.03 28.08
N GLN A 251 -16.79 23.70 28.38
CA GLN A 251 -17.87 23.12 29.17
C GLN A 251 -18.78 22.27 28.27
N CYS A 252 -18.58 20.96 28.28
CA CYS A 252 -19.55 20.03 27.70
C CYS A 252 -20.83 20.07 28.55
N ARG A 253 -21.90 20.70 28.04
CA ARG A 253 -23.23 20.58 28.64
C ARG A 253 -23.78 19.19 28.34
N HIS A 254 -23.94 18.39 29.39
CA HIS A 254 -24.70 17.15 29.32
C HIS A 254 -26.18 17.49 29.09
N VAL A 255 -26.73 17.12 27.94
CA VAL A 255 -28.18 17.07 27.73
C VAL A 255 -28.65 15.75 28.35
N GLY A 256 -29.32 15.84 29.50
CA GLY A 256 -30.09 14.74 30.09
C GLY A 256 -31.51 14.78 29.54
N PHE A 257 -32.08 13.62 29.22
CA PHE A 257 -33.51 13.50 28.93
C PHE A 257 -34.25 13.42 30.27
N ASP A 258 -35.14 14.37 30.53
CA ASP A 258 -36.05 14.32 31.68
C ASP A 258 -37.18 13.32 31.39
N GLU A 259 -37.16 12.18 32.08
CA GLU A 259 -38.34 11.33 32.24
C GLU A 259 -39.27 11.95 33.27
N THR A 260 -40.30 12.65 32.81
CA THR A 260 -41.41 13.07 33.66
C THR A 260 -42.29 11.88 34.00
N VAL A 261 -42.13 11.30 35.18
CA VAL A 261 -43.17 10.47 35.80
C VAL A 261 -43.59 11.08 37.14
N ASN A 262 -44.87 11.46 37.13
CA ASN A 262 -45.67 11.99 38.22
C ASN A 262 -45.47 11.31 39.58
N GLY A 263 -45.53 12.14 40.63
CA GLY A 263 -46.30 11.80 41.82
C GLY A 263 -45.50 11.70 43.12
N ARG A 264 -45.29 12.84 43.80
CA ARG A 264 -45.20 12.85 45.27
C ARG A 264 -46.05 13.98 45.84
N LEU A 265 -47.22 13.62 46.34
CA LEU A 265 -47.77 14.27 47.53
C LEU A 265 -46.82 13.98 48.68
N PHE A 266 -46.39 15.01 49.41
CA PHE A 266 -46.57 15.12 50.86
C PHE A 266 -46.17 16.53 51.31
N VAL A 267 -47.17 17.24 51.82
CA VAL A 267 -47.05 18.52 52.53
C VAL A 267 -46.48 18.25 53.92
N ARG A 268 -45.59 19.12 54.39
CA ARG A 268 -45.46 19.36 55.83
C ARG A 268 -45.17 20.83 56.12
N THR A 269 -46.11 21.45 56.81
CA THR A 269 -46.06 22.80 57.37
C THR A 269 -45.25 22.83 58.67
N ARG A 270 -44.53 23.95 58.83
CA ARG A 270 -43.83 24.51 60.00
C ARG A 270 -42.86 23.63 60.76
#